data_AF-M7AKM2-F1
#
_entry.id   AF-M7AKM2-F1
#
_cell.length_a   1.000
_cell.length_b   1.000
_cell.length_c   1.000
_cell.angle_alpha   90.00
_cell.angle_beta   90.00
_cell.angle_gamma   90.00
#
_symmetry.space_group_name_H-M   'P 1'
#
loop_
_entity.id
_entity.type
_entity.pdbx_description
1 polymer ?
#
loop_
_entity_poly.entity_id
_entity_poly.type
_entity_poly.pdbx_seq_one_letter_code
_entity_poly.pdbx_strand_id
1 'polypeptide(L)'
;MEKTGSSISFLLETLDALGEDDLKRFKYKLKWIRPEKGDQAIPWGRLEKGDRVAVTDLLISHYGERDGVKVTVQVLRDISQRQLAEKLTEATSADRLRQKQNSDTPKAPELGEEVDFNPEQESETRGHREPEERDISQERRRATQGVLEKLNLEQYRSRQLRLRDLQEISPESRETWAPMTLGDLPWHFLRKLMALNGTARNTRLVHEATDDQETSEEQEVHTDYNNLSLSNMDSRNSLHPLDVLCAVLLCSDSFLQQEILSKMSMCQFALPLLLPALDTPKCTLLLWAMRDIVRKWRPHSLAESRGFREESLVLTAMPTISFVRMGSCSFSKSKLLNEILSPSQQPHDFFIHRDMESGNVPREIADGLVEISWYFPAGKASSDLFPEPVAVTNLRGDIESHWLQFSFLTAVSSAVFIVTESINETQYALLSSLQGSATKYYFIFNCKIEKPEETLGFLYKLESVLKLDKPSVLMRENTLNHAQFVEKLQFTIASPMESSLKRASIADMAVTARELGIRVDEDCEECQSASKRVAGITAEIKDVAKYKREMLRLPGDRCTKLAKAEKELCRMQWQGDAAIGVQASQQREEWLDLYTQQYKYELTDGMVKFIAGLGKLSQVEHTTS
;
A
#
# COMPACT_ATOMS: atom_id res chain seq x y z
N MET A 1 -44.91 44.97 -14.96
CA MET A 1 -45.40 43.57 -14.95
C MET A 1 -44.29 42.69 -15.49
N GLU A 2 -43.95 41.65 -14.71
CA GLU A 2 -43.38 40.34 -15.05
C GLU A 2 -42.13 40.23 -15.95
N LYS A 3 -41.00 39.86 -15.31
CA LYS A 3 -39.90 39.09 -15.90
C LYS A 3 -39.46 37.93 -14.98
N THR A 4 -40.42 37.28 -14.33
CA THR A 4 -40.22 36.06 -13.51
C THR A 4 -40.62 34.77 -14.26
N GLY A 5 -41.05 34.86 -15.53
CA GLY A 5 -41.69 33.75 -16.23
C GLY A 5 -40.77 32.71 -16.89
N SER A 6 -39.46 32.94 -17.02
CA SER A 6 -38.64 32.14 -17.94
C SER A 6 -38.28 30.74 -17.42
N SER A 7 -37.79 30.62 -16.17
CA SER A 7 -37.40 29.31 -15.63
C SER A 7 -38.61 28.44 -15.23
N ILE A 8 -39.72 29.08 -14.85
CA ILE A 8 -40.97 28.39 -14.47
C ILE A 8 -41.63 27.77 -15.72
N SER A 9 -41.67 28.50 -16.84
CA SER A 9 -42.23 27.99 -18.08
C SER A 9 -41.44 26.79 -18.61
N PHE A 10 -40.10 26.81 -18.54
CA PHE A 10 -39.28 25.69 -19.00
C PHE A 10 -39.41 24.45 -18.10
N LEU A 11 -39.56 24.63 -16.79
CA LEU A 11 -39.82 23.52 -15.87
C LEU A 11 -41.19 22.88 -16.14
N LEU A 12 -42.22 23.70 -16.31
CA LEU A 12 -43.57 23.21 -16.57
C LEU A 12 -43.64 22.48 -17.93
N GLU A 13 -43.04 23.05 -18.98
CA GLU A 13 -42.97 22.42 -20.31
C GLU A 13 -42.24 21.06 -20.26
N THR A 14 -41.19 20.96 -19.43
CA THR A 14 -40.44 19.71 -19.27
C THR A 14 -41.25 18.65 -18.51
N LEU A 15 -42.04 19.05 -17.51
CA LEU A 15 -42.92 18.14 -16.77
C LEU A 15 -44.18 17.76 -17.55
N ASP A 16 -44.67 18.62 -18.46
CA ASP A 16 -45.75 18.31 -19.40
C ASP A 16 -45.31 17.31 -20.48
N ALA A 17 -44.03 17.33 -20.86
CA ALA A 17 -43.44 16.33 -21.76
C ALA A 17 -43.27 14.94 -21.12
N LEU A 18 -43.41 14.80 -19.78
CA LEU A 18 -43.39 13.51 -19.10
C LEU A 18 -44.75 12.82 -19.15
N GLY A 19 -44.75 11.56 -19.60
CA GLY A 19 -45.92 10.68 -19.47
C GLY A 19 -46.32 10.45 -18.01
N GLU A 20 -47.55 10.02 -17.76
CA GLU A 20 -48.09 9.83 -16.40
C GLU A 20 -47.25 8.89 -15.52
N ASP A 21 -46.70 7.83 -16.10
CA ASP A 21 -45.89 6.86 -15.35
C ASP A 21 -44.49 7.39 -15.04
N ASP A 22 -43.92 8.20 -15.93
CA ASP A 22 -42.65 8.87 -15.69
C ASP A 22 -42.80 10.03 -14.70
N LEU A 23 -43.94 10.71 -14.69
CA LEU A 23 -44.27 11.70 -13.67
C LEU A 23 -44.39 11.07 -12.27
N LYS A 24 -44.97 9.86 -12.15
CA LYS A 24 -44.99 9.12 -10.88
C LYS A 24 -43.59 8.74 -10.42
N ARG A 25 -42.73 8.26 -11.34
CA ARG A 25 -41.31 7.95 -11.04
C ARG A 25 -40.52 9.19 -10.64
N PHE A 26 -40.76 10.31 -11.34
CA PHE A 26 -40.17 11.61 -11.06
C PHE A 26 -40.51 12.05 -9.62
N LYS A 27 -41.79 12.05 -9.24
CA LYS A 27 -42.24 12.37 -7.87
C LYS A 27 -41.58 11.45 -6.84
N TYR A 28 -41.53 10.14 -7.10
CA TYR A 28 -40.94 9.17 -6.18
C TYR A 28 -39.45 9.41 -5.96
N LYS A 29 -38.71 9.74 -7.02
CA LYS A 29 -37.27 10.02 -6.93
C LYS A 29 -36.98 11.34 -6.22
N LEU A 30 -37.84 12.34 -6.40
CA LEU A 30 -37.71 13.63 -5.74
C LEU A 30 -37.77 13.56 -4.21
N LYS A 31 -38.40 12.52 -3.63
CA LYS A 31 -38.39 12.22 -2.19
C LYS A 31 -36.98 12.02 -1.62
N TRP A 32 -36.05 11.52 -2.42
CA TRP A 32 -34.75 11.03 -1.94
C TRP A 32 -33.60 11.98 -2.26
N ILE A 33 -33.84 13.01 -3.06
CA ILE A 33 -32.80 13.95 -3.49
C ILE A 33 -32.68 15.07 -2.47
N ARG A 34 -31.44 15.31 -2.03
CA ARG A 34 -31.06 16.40 -1.13
C ARG A 34 -30.15 17.37 -1.90
N PRO A 35 -30.49 18.65 -2.04
CA PRO A 35 -29.61 19.63 -2.67
C PRO A 35 -28.39 19.94 -1.79
N GLU A 36 -27.30 20.41 -2.43
CA GLU A 36 -25.98 20.66 -1.83
C GLU A 36 -25.96 21.68 -0.67
N LYS A 37 -27.03 22.46 -0.45
CA LYS A 37 -27.09 23.54 0.56
C LYS A 37 -27.76 23.19 1.89
N GLY A 38 -28.05 21.90 2.15
CA GLY A 38 -28.61 21.46 3.43
C GLY A 38 -30.13 21.56 3.54
N ASP A 39 -30.83 21.79 2.43
CA ASP A 39 -32.29 21.77 2.38
C ASP A 39 -32.83 20.33 2.50
N GLN A 40 -33.90 20.15 3.28
CA GLN A 40 -34.55 18.85 3.45
C GLN A 40 -35.34 18.46 2.19
N ALA A 41 -35.51 17.16 1.94
CA ALA A 41 -36.30 16.69 0.81
C ALA A 41 -37.79 17.03 1.00
N ILE A 42 -38.47 17.34 -0.10
CA ILE A 42 -39.89 17.69 -0.08
C ILE A 42 -40.73 16.51 0.47
N PRO A 43 -41.59 16.73 1.49
CA PRO A 43 -42.42 15.66 2.07
C PRO A 43 -43.35 15.00 1.04
N TRP A 44 -43.38 13.67 1.03
CA TRP A 44 -44.16 12.86 0.08
C TRP A 44 -45.65 13.24 -0.01
N GLY A 45 -46.27 13.55 1.12
CA GLY A 45 -47.70 13.90 1.16
C GLY A 45 -48.07 15.16 0.36
N ARG A 46 -47.11 16.05 0.07
CA ARG A 46 -47.32 17.22 -0.80
C ARG A 46 -47.08 16.92 -2.28
N LEU A 47 -46.27 15.90 -2.58
CA LEU A 47 -45.94 15.48 -3.95
C LEU A 47 -46.95 14.50 -4.54
N GLU A 48 -47.56 13.66 -3.69
CA GLU A 48 -48.45 12.57 -4.11
C GLU A 48 -49.69 13.07 -4.87
N LYS A 49 -50.32 14.15 -4.38
CA LYS A 49 -51.55 14.72 -4.95
C LYS A 49 -51.34 15.90 -5.91
N GLY A 50 -50.10 16.37 -6.06
CA GLY A 50 -49.80 17.53 -6.91
C GLY A 50 -49.91 17.18 -8.39
N ASP A 51 -50.59 18.01 -9.18
CA ASP A 51 -50.49 17.95 -10.64
C ASP A 51 -49.17 18.57 -11.14
N ARG A 52 -48.93 18.60 -12.45
CA ARG A 52 -47.67 19.07 -13.04
C ARG A 52 -47.35 20.52 -12.66
N VAL A 53 -48.39 21.35 -12.57
CA VAL A 53 -48.27 22.75 -12.14
C VAL A 53 -47.91 22.83 -10.66
N ALA A 54 -48.64 22.11 -9.79
CA ALA A 54 -48.38 22.10 -8.37
C ALA A 54 -46.98 21.56 -8.02
N VAL A 55 -46.47 20.56 -8.76
CA VAL A 55 -45.10 20.06 -8.58
C VAL A 55 -44.06 21.10 -9.01
N THR A 56 -44.31 21.85 -10.09
CA THR A 56 -43.43 22.94 -10.55
C THR A 56 -43.34 24.04 -9.50
N ASP A 57 -44.47 24.50 -8.98
CA ASP A 57 -44.52 25.53 -7.94
C ASP A 57 -43.87 25.07 -6.64
N LEU A 58 -44.00 23.79 -6.30
CA LEU A 58 -43.39 23.19 -5.11
C LEU A 58 -41.86 23.12 -5.24
N LEU A 59 -41.33 22.79 -6.41
CA LEU A 59 -39.89 22.78 -6.69
C LEU A 59 -39.28 24.18 -6.56
N ILE A 60 -39.97 25.20 -7.07
CA ILE A 60 -39.49 26.58 -7.05
C ILE A 60 -39.63 27.19 -5.64
N SER A 61 -40.76 26.97 -4.97
CA SER A 61 -40.97 27.51 -3.62
C SER A 61 -40.06 26.86 -2.58
N HIS A 62 -39.70 25.59 -2.76
CA HIS A 62 -38.88 24.85 -1.79
C HIS A 62 -37.38 24.98 -2.05
N TYR A 63 -36.93 24.95 -3.31
CA TYR A 63 -35.50 24.98 -3.65
C TYR A 63 -35.06 26.28 -4.34
N GLY A 64 -35.98 27.17 -4.71
CA GLY A 64 -35.70 28.35 -5.53
C GLY A 64 -35.52 28.02 -7.02
N GLU A 65 -35.62 29.02 -7.90
CA GLU A 65 -35.61 28.80 -9.35
C GLU A 65 -34.33 28.12 -9.86
N ARG A 66 -33.15 28.54 -9.36
CA ARG A 66 -31.87 28.01 -9.84
C ARG A 66 -31.58 26.59 -9.38
N ASP A 67 -31.85 26.30 -8.12
CA ASP A 67 -31.56 24.98 -7.56
C ASP A 67 -32.72 24.00 -7.84
N GLY A 68 -33.95 24.50 -8.02
CA GLY A 68 -35.09 23.72 -8.53
C GLY A 68 -34.86 23.17 -9.94
N VAL A 69 -34.24 23.95 -10.85
CA VAL A 69 -33.84 23.46 -12.19
C VAL A 69 -32.78 22.37 -12.09
N LYS A 70 -31.75 22.55 -11.25
CA LYS A 70 -30.70 21.54 -11.07
C LYS A 70 -31.23 20.23 -10.51
N VAL A 71 -32.09 20.30 -9.48
CA VAL A 71 -32.76 19.14 -8.90
C VAL A 71 -33.59 18.43 -9.96
N THR A 72 -34.35 19.17 -10.77
CA THR A 72 -35.16 18.60 -11.87
C THR A 72 -34.30 17.87 -12.90
N VAL A 73 -33.19 18.47 -13.35
CA VAL A 73 -32.24 17.83 -14.29
C VAL A 73 -31.66 16.54 -13.70
N GLN A 74 -31.30 16.54 -12.41
CA GLN A 74 -30.80 15.36 -11.72
C GLN A 74 -31.84 14.24 -11.67
N VAL A 75 -33.09 14.57 -11.27
CA VAL A 75 -34.19 13.60 -11.22
C VAL A 75 -34.48 13.01 -12.60
N LEU A 76 -34.47 13.84 -13.66
CA LEU A 76 -34.71 13.40 -15.05
C LEU A 76 -33.64 12.41 -15.52
N ARG A 77 -32.37 12.61 -15.16
CA ARG A 77 -31.29 11.65 -15.43
C ARG A 77 -31.48 10.35 -14.68
N ASP A 78 -31.95 10.42 -13.43
CA ASP A 78 -32.18 9.25 -12.58
C ASP A 78 -33.39 8.39 -13.02
N ILE A 79 -34.34 8.96 -13.79
CA ILE A 79 -35.47 8.22 -14.40
C ILE A 79 -35.21 7.86 -15.87
N SER A 80 -33.97 7.97 -16.34
CA SER A 80 -33.55 7.67 -17.72
C SER A 80 -34.14 8.60 -18.80
N GLN A 81 -34.63 9.78 -18.43
CA GLN A 81 -35.14 10.81 -19.35
C GLN A 81 -34.04 11.82 -19.73
N ARG A 82 -32.92 11.31 -20.30
CA ARG A 82 -31.71 12.12 -20.59
C ARG A 82 -31.94 13.22 -21.62
N GLN A 83 -32.75 12.96 -22.64
CA GLN A 83 -33.07 13.95 -23.69
C GLN A 83 -33.81 15.17 -23.14
N LEU A 84 -34.75 14.97 -22.20
CA LEU A 84 -35.47 16.06 -21.53
C LEU A 84 -34.56 16.82 -20.56
N ALA A 85 -33.64 16.12 -19.88
CA ALA A 85 -32.66 16.73 -18.99
C ALA A 85 -31.69 17.65 -19.74
N GLU A 86 -31.22 17.23 -20.91
CA GLU A 86 -30.34 18.00 -21.78
C GLU A 86 -31.07 19.22 -22.36
N LYS A 87 -32.29 19.02 -22.88
CA LYS A 87 -33.13 20.11 -23.41
C LYS A 87 -33.41 21.20 -22.36
N LEU A 88 -33.68 20.82 -21.11
CA LEU A 88 -33.88 21.76 -20.01
C LEU A 88 -32.58 22.53 -19.64
N THR A 89 -31.42 21.86 -19.73
CA THR A 89 -30.11 22.47 -19.47
C THR A 89 -29.71 23.47 -20.56
N GLU A 90 -30.01 23.15 -21.82
CA GLU A 90 -29.78 24.04 -22.96
C GLU A 90 -30.70 25.26 -22.95
N ALA A 91 -32.00 25.06 -22.71
CA ALA A 91 -32.98 26.16 -22.64
C ALA A 91 -32.64 27.18 -21.53
N THR A 92 -32.17 26.70 -20.38
CA THR A 92 -31.83 27.56 -19.23
C THR A 92 -30.46 28.22 -19.33
N SER A 93 -29.53 27.67 -20.12
CA SER A 93 -28.23 28.30 -20.41
C SER A 93 -28.33 29.36 -21.51
N ALA A 94 -29.16 29.16 -22.53
CA ALA A 94 -29.44 30.15 -23.57
C ALA A 94 -30.11 31.43 -23.02
N ASP A 95 -31.01 31.31 -22.05
CA ASP A 95 -31.68 32.46 -21.43
C ASP A 95 -30.73 33.30 -20.54
N ARG A 96 -29.76 32.65 -19.88
CA ARG A 96 -28.71 33.36 -19.10
C ARG A 96 -27.80 34.23 -19.97
N LEU A 97 -27.50 33.79 -21.19
CA LEU A 97 -26.69 34.55 -22.15
C LEU A 97 -27.45 35.79 -22.68
N ARG A 98 -28.77 35.69 -22.85
CA ARG A 98 -29.63 36.82 -23.25
C ARG A 98 -29.83 37.87 -22.15
N GLN A 99 -29.81 37.47 -20.88
CA GLN A 99 -29.91 38.41 -19.75
C GLN A 99 -28.61 39.19 -19.49
N LYS A 100 -27.44 38.60 -19.77
CA LYS A 100 -26.13 39.26 -19.60
C LYS A 100 -25.83 40.38 -20.61
N GLN A 101 -26.51 40.40 -21.77
CA GLN A 101 -26.32 41.42 -22.80
C GLN A 101 -27.17 42.70 -22.59
N ASN A 102 -28.07 42.72 -21.59
CA ASN A 102 -29.00 43.83 -21.35
C ASN A 102 -28.68 44.68 -20.10
N SER A 103 -27.48 44.55 -19.53
CA SER A 103 -27.02 45.41 -18.44
C SER A 103 -25.57 45.84 -18.68
N ASP A 104 -25.34 46.76 -19.62
CA ASP A 104 -24.18 47.65 -19.58
C ASP A 104 -24.43 48.90 -20.45
N THR A 105 -24.34 50.08 -19.84
CA THR A 105 -24.11 51.36 -20.53
C THR A 105 -23.01 52.09 -19.73
N PRO A 106 -22.01 52.73 -20.39
CA PRO A 106 -20.70 52.94 -19.78
C PRO A 106 -20.52 54.34 -19.16
N LYS A 107 -19.61 54.45 -18.18
CA LYS A 107 -18.89 55.71 -17.89
C LYS A 107 -17.39 55.49 -18.00
N ALA A 108 -16.77 56.43 -18.71
CA ALA A 108 -15.40 56.47 -19.20
C ALA A 108 -14.33 56.71 -18.11
N PRO A 109 -13.04 56.50 -18.42
CA PRO A 109 -11.92 56.61 -17.48
C PRO A 109 -11.27 58.01 -17.49
N GLU A 110 -10.65 58.39 -16.37
CA GLU A 110 -9.70 59.51 -16.29
C GLU A 110 -8.28 59.01 -16.04
N LEU A 111 -7.34 59.68 -16.71
CA LEU A 111 -5.89 59.48 -16.83
C LEU A 111 -5.08 60.06 -15.66
N GLY A 112 -3.82 59.61 -15.55
CA GLY A 112 -2.69 60.29 -14.87
C GLY A 112 -1.82 59.30 -14.10
N GLU A 113 -0.69 58.82 -14.67
CA GLU A 113 0.69 59.35 -14.47
C GLU A 113 1.23 59.08 -13.04
N GLU A 114 2.46 58.65 -12.74
CA GLU A 114 3.72 58.38 -13.45
C GLU A 114 4.68 57.57 -12.51
N VAL A 115 5.56 56.74 -13.09
CA VAL A 115 7.02 56.54 -12.83
C VAL A 115 7.54 56.20 -11.39
N ASP A 116 8.26 55.07 -11.21
CA ASP A 116 9.74 54.99 -11.26
C ASP A 116 10.34 53.59 -11.00
N PHE A 117 11.52 53.33 -11.59
CA PHE A 117 12.35 52.11 -11.55
C PHE A 117 13.64 52.37 -10.75
N ASN A 118 14.07 51.47 -9.85
CA ASN A 118 15.35 50.69 -9.89
C ASN A 118 15.76 50.04 -8.52
N PRO A 119 16.73 49.07 -8.54
CA PRO A 119 16.83 47.95 -7.58
C PRO A 119 18.09 47.96 -6.66
N GLU A 120 18.26 46.82 -5.97
CA GLU A 120 19.44 46.28 -5.25
C GLU A 120 19.68 46.69 -3.78
N GLN A 121 19.79 45.67 -2.89
CA GLN A 121 21.06 45.33 -2.23
C GLN A 121 20.97 44.03 -1.40
N GLU A 122 21.98 43.19 -1.60
CA GLU A 122 22.32 42.02 -0.79
C GLU A 122 22.81 42.39 0.62
N SER A 123 22.63 41.49 1.58
CA SER A 123 23.62 41.32 2.66
C SER A 123 23.73 39.85 3.05
N GLU A 124 24.90 39.29 2.72
CA GLU A 124 25.38 38.00 3.19
C GLU A 124 25.67 38.04 4.70
N THR A 125 25.29 36.98 5.42
CA THR A 125 26.02 36.56 6.63
C THR A 125 26.42 35.10 6.46
N ARG A 126 27.74 34.90 6.31
CA ARG A 126 28.44 33.61 6.23
C ARG A 126 28.11 32.72 7.43
N GLY A 127 27.64 31.51 7.14
CA GLY A 127 27.75 30.35 8.02
C GLY A 127 28.27 29.16 7.21
N HIS A 128 29.52 28.77 7.42
CA HIS A 128 30.13 27.59 6.83
C HIS A 128 29.37 26.30 7.20
N ARG A 129 28.88 25.52 6.21
CA ARG A 129 28.86 24.04 6.17
C ARG A 129 28.20 23.49 4.89
N GLU A 130 29.00 22.71 4.15
CA GLU A 130 28.71 21.65 3.15
C GLU A 130 27.65 21.92 2.05
N PRO A 131 28.09 22.30 0.83
CA PRO A 131 27.22 22.49 -0.34
C PRO A 131 26.62 21.18 -0.89
N GLU A 132 27.38 20.07 -0.83
CA GLU A 132 27.05 18.84 -1.58
C GLU A 132 25.86 18.06 -0.98
N GLU A 133 25.74 17.94 0.35
CA GLU A 133 24.59 17.26 0.97
C GLU A 133 23.28 18.03 0.79
N ARG A 134 23.33 19.37 0.77
CA ARG A 134 22.14 20.21 0.59
C ARG A 134 21.57 20.08 -0.82
N ASP A 135 22.44 20.04 -1.84
CA ASP A 135 22.04 19.98 -3.24
C ASP A 135 21.37 18.63 -3.57
N ILE A 136 21.99 17.51 -3.15
CA ILE A 136 21.44 16.15 -3.33
C ILE A 136 20.09 15.99 -2.62
N SER A 137 19.94 16.58 -1.42
CA SER A 137 18.67 16.54 -0.69
C SER A 137 17.56 17.33 -1.40
N GLN A 138 17.90 18.41 -2.11
CA GLN A 138 16.96 19.24 -2.84
C GLN A 138 16.52 18.58 -4.15
N GLU A 139 17.45 17.94 -4.87
CA GLU A 139 17.15 17.17 -6.08
C GLU A 139 16.18 16.02 -5.79
N ARG A 140 16.44 15.23 -4.73
CA ARG A 140 15.53 14.14 -4.32
C ARG A 140 14.13 14.61 -3.96
N ARG A 141 14.00 15.77 -3.30
CA ARG A 141 12.69 16.36 -2.99
C ARG A 141 11.93 16.75 -4.26
N ARG A 142 12.63 17.29 -5.27
CA ARG A 142 12.03 17.59 -6.59
C ARG A 142 11.59 16.33 -7.31
N ALA A 143 12.42 15.28 -7.31
CA ALA A 143 12.06 13.98 -7.88
C ALA A 143 10.83 13.37 -7.18
N THR A 144 10.80 13.40 -5.85
CA THR A 144 9.67 12.94 -5.04
C THR A 144 8.39 13.70 -5.37
N GLN A 145 8.47 15.02 -5.43
CA GLN A 145 7.34 15.86 -5.81
C GLN A 145 6.84 15.53 -7.24
N GLY A 146 7.75 15.37 -8.20
CA GLY A 146 7.39 14.98 -9.57
C GLY A 146 6.71 13.61 -9.68
N VAL A 147 7.13 12.62 -8.89
CA VAL A 147 6.45 11.31 -8.82
C VAL A 147 5.06 11.42 -8.20
N LEU A 148 4.91 12.22 -7.13
CA LEU A 148 3.61 12.41 -6.48
C LEU A 148 2.60 13.13 -7.38
N GLU A 149 3.05 14.10 -8.17
CA GLU A 149 2.26 14.78 -9.22
C GLU A 149 1.77 13.79 -10.27
N LYS A 150 2.67 12.97 -10.83
CA LYS A 150 2.33 11.93 -11.82
C LYS A 150 1.30 10.92 -11.29
N LEU A 151 1.34 10.63 -9.99
CA LEU A 151 0.46 9.67 -9.31
C LEU A 151 -0.81 10.30 -8.73
N ASN A 152 -1.03 11.62 -8.86
CA ASN A 152 -2.14 12.36 -8.23
C ASN A 152 -2.23 12.16 -6.70
N LEU A 153 -1.07 12.04 -6.02
CA LEU A 153 -0.99 11.79 -4.57
C LEU A 153 -0.67 13.04 -3.73
N GLU A 154 -0.48 14.20 -4.33
CA GLU A 154 -0.05 15.44 -3.63
C GLU A 154 -0.93 15.81 -2.43
N GLN A 155 -2.25 15.70 -2.60
CA GLN A 155 -3.24 16.01 -1.56
C GLN A 155 -3.09 15.14 -0.31
N TYR A 156 -2.54 13.93 -0.45
CA TYR A 156 -2.36 12.98 0.64
C TYR A 156 -1.08 13.21 1.43
N ARG A 157 -0.25 14.18 1.05
CA ARG A 157 0.94 14.56 1.82
C ARG A 157 0.59 15.15 3.19
N SER A 158 -0.50 15.91 3.28
CA SER A 158 -0.97 16.53 4.52
C SER A 158 -2.12 15.75 5.17
N ARG A 159 -3.04 15.19 4.37
CA ARG A 159 -4.21 14.45 4.86
C ARG A 159 -3.89 13.01 5.31
N GLN A 160 -2.90 12.38 4.65
CA GLN A 160 -2.58 10.95 4.68
C GLN A 160 -3.74 10.04 4.23
N LEU A 161 -3.42 9.02 3.44
CA LEU A 161 -4.32 7.93 3.07
C LEU A 161 -4.59 7.07 4.30
N ARG A 162 -5.86 6.73 4.50
CA ARG A 162 -6.32 5.90 5.62
C ARG A 162 -6.97 4.63 5.10
N LEU A 163 -7.08 3.63 5.98
CA LEU A 163 -7.76 2.37 5.65
C LEU A 163 -9.22 2.57 5.19
N ARG A 164 -9.90 3.59 5.72
CA ARG A 164 -11.28 3.93 5.33
C ARG A 164 -11.40 4.32 3.87
N ASP A 165 -10.40 5.03 3.32
CA ASP A 165 -10.41 5.44 1.91
C ASP A 165 -10.32 4.21 0.97
N LEU A 166 -9.83 3.05 1.46
CA LEU A 166 -9.81 1.79 0.71
C LEU A 166 -11.06 0.92 0.90
N GLN A 167 -11.77 1.09 2.01
CA GLN A 167 -12.96 0.30 2.35
C GLN A 167 -14.25 0.89 1.76
N GLU A 168 -14.18 2.07 1.14
CA GLU A 168 -15.31 2.65 0.41
C GLU A 168 -15.68 1.76 -0.78
N ILE A 169 -16.88 1.16 -0.70
CA ILE A 169 -17.47 0.35 -1.79
C ILE A 169 -17.94 1.31 -2.87
N SER A 170 -17.08 1.55 -3.86
CA SER A 170 -17.40 2.30 -5.05
C SER A 170 -17.70 1.35 -6.23
N PRO A 171 -18.40 1.78 -7.30
CA PRO A 171 -18.60 0.94 -8.50
C PRO A 171 -17.30 0.33 -9.04
N GLU A 172 -16.21 1.08 -8.92
CA GLU A 172 -14.84 0.72 -9.33
C GLU A 172 -14.18 -0.34 -8.43
N SER A 173 -14.80 -0.71 -7.31
CA SER A 173 -14.34 -1.79 -6.41
C SER A 173 -14.88 -3.17 -6.80
N ARG A 174 -15.86 -3.25 -7.72
CA ARG A 174 -16.58 -4.49 -8.09
C ARG A 174 -16.07 -5.14 -9.38
N GLU A 175 -15.36 -4.40 -10.22
CA GLU A 175 -14.77 -4.88 -11.47
C GLU A 175 -13.25 -4.86 -11.39
N THR A 176 -12.58 -5.82 -12.06
CA THR A 176 -11.11 -5.86 -12.16
C THR A 176 -10.65 -4.74 -13.10
N TRP A 177 -10.55 -3.52 -12.57
CA TRP A 177 -10.12 -2.34 -13.35
C TRP A 177 -8.62 -2.41 -13.67
N ALA A 178 -8.27 -2.23 -14.94
CA ALA A 178 -6.90 -2.03 -15.39
C ALA A 178 -6.57 -0.53 -15.40
N PRO A 179 -5.36 -0.11 -14.97
CA PRO A 179 -5.03 1.30 -14.87
C PRO A 179 -4.91 1.90 -16.28
N MET A 180 -5.60 3.01 -16.51
CA MET A 180 -5.56 3.74 -17.79
C MET A 180 -4.60 4.93 -17.70
N THR A 181 -4.47 5.52 -16.52
CA THR A 181 -3.60 6.66 -16.24
C THR A 181 -2.59 6.35 -15.14
N LEU A 182 -1.49 7.12 -15.06
CA LEU A 182 -0.52 6.99 -13.96
C LEU A 182 -1.14 7.27 -12.59
N GLY A 183 -2.15 8.16 -12.51
CA GLY A 183 -2.90 8.44 -11.29
C GLY A 183 -3.74 7.26 -10.77
N ASP A 184 -4.02 6.27 -11.61
CA ASP A 184 -4.76 5.06 -11.20
C ASP A 184 -3.85 4.02 -10.54
N LEU A 185 -2.53 4.10 -10.75
CA LEU A 185 -1.56 3.10 -10.27
C LEU A 185 -1.58 2.90 -8.75
N PRO A 186 -1.64 3.95 -7.90
CA PRO A 186 -1.70 3.77 -6.45
C PRO A 186 -2.93 2.96 -6.03
N TRP A 187 -4.10 3.29 -6.60
CA TRP A 187 -5.36 2.61 -6.29
C TRP A 187 -5.40 1.20 -6.86
N HIS A 188 -4.84 0.99 -8.05
CA HIS A 188 -4.68 -0.34 -8.65
C HIS A 188 -3.82 -1.24 -7.76
N PHE A 189 -2.65 -0.74 -7.34
CA PHE A 189 -1.74 -1.44 -6.43
C PHE A 189 -2.45 -1.80 -5.12
N LEU A 190 -3.05 -0.81 -4.44
CA LEU A 190 -3.71 -1.02 -3.15
C LEU A 190 -4.88 -1.99 -3.24
N ARG A 191 -5.78 -1.85 -4.21
CA ARG A 191 -6.96 -2.73 -4.36
C ARG A 191 -6.56 -4.16 -4.68
N LYS A 192 -5.62 -4.37 -5.62
CA LYS A 192 -5.10 -5.70 -5.93
C LYS A 192 -4.37 -6.33 -4.75
N LEU A 193 -3.63 -5.52 -3.99
CA LEU A 193 -2.93 -5.97 -2.79
C LEU A 193 -3.93 -6.44 -1.72
N MET A 194 -5.01 -5.68 -1.48
CA MET A 194 -6.07 -6.08 -0.55
C MET A 194 -6.79 -7.35 -1.02
N ALA A 195 -6.90 -7.56 -2.34
CA ALA A 195 -7.40 -8.80 -2.94
C ALA A 195 -6.38 -9.96 -2.99
N LEU A 196 -5.19 -9.78 -2.41
CA LEU A 196 -4.09 -10.76 -2.40
C LEU A 196 -3.69 -11.25 -3.81
N ASN A 197 -3.75 -10.35 -4.79
CA ASN A 197 -3.41 -10.67 -6.17
C ASN A 197 -1.89 -10.57 -6.41
N GLY A 198 -1.28 -11.65 -6.90
CA GLY A 198 0.15 -11.71 -7.21
C GLY A 198 0.64 -10.66 -8.24
N THR A 199 -0.28 -10.13 -9.06
CA THR A 199 0.00 -9.09 -10.08
C THR A 199 -0.13 -7.66 -9.54
N ALA A 200 -0.29 -7.47 -8.22
CA ALA A 200 -0.50 -6.14 -7.63
C ALA A 200 0.62 -5.13 -7.94
N ARG A 201 1.86 -5.62 -8.12
CA ARG A 201 3.04 -4.78 -8.38
C ARG A 201 3.17 -4.34 -9.85
N ASN A 202 2.30 -4.80 -10.74
CA ASN A 202 2.42 -4.49 -12.16
C ASN A 202 1.91 -3.06 -12.42
N THR A 203 2.72 -2.25 -13.10
CA THR A 203 2.40 -0.83 -13.40
C THR A 203 2.11 -0.58 -14.88
N ARG A 204 1.85 -1.63 -15.67
CA ARG A 204 1.50 -1.47 -17.09
C ARG A 204 0.13 -0.83 -17.22
N LEU A 205 0.06 0.23 -18.02
CA LEU A 205 -1.20 0.85 -18.42
C LEU A 205 -1.80 0.10 -19.60
N VAL A 206 -3.09 -0.21 -19.53
CA VAL A 206 -3.83 -0.73 -20.69
C VAL A 206 -4.17 0.45 -21.58
N HIS A 207 -3.67 0.46 -22.81
CA HIS A 207 -4.14 1.37 -23.83
C HIS A 207 -5.24 0.65 -24.59
N GLU A 208 -6.40 1.30 -24.79
CA GLU A 208 -7.41 0.80 -25.73
C GLU A 208 -6.74 0.68 -27.10
N ALA A 209 -6.48 -0.56 -27.52
CA ALA A 209 -6.26 -0.81 -28.93
C ALA A 209 -7.54 -0.39 -29.65
N THR A 210 -7.41 0.48 -30.65
CA THR A 210 -8.47 0.71 -31.63
C THR A 210 -8.99 -0.64 -32.12
N ASP A 211 -10.32 -0.82 -32.06
CA ASP A 211 -11.06 -1.98 -32.56
C ASP A 211 -10.52 -2.45 -33.91
N ASP A 212 -9.66 -3.46 -33.91
CA ASP A 212 -9.54 -4.38 -35.03
C ASP A 212 -10.27 -5.65 -34.60
N GLN A 213 -11.49 -5.77 -35.13
CA GLN A 213 -12.31 -6.95 -35.02
C GLN A 213 -11.49 -8.18 -35.42
N GLU A 214 -11.27 -9.10 -34.47
CA GLU A 214 -10.90 -10.47 -34.77
C GLU A 214 -12.06 -11.15 -35.52
N THR A 215 -12.17 -10.91 -36.81
CA THR A 215 -12.73 -11.90 -37.73
C THR A 215 -11.58 -12.76 -38.21
N SER A 216 -11.48 -13.93 -37.61
CA SER A 216 -10.70 -15.06 -38.06
C SER A 216 -11.11 -15.48 -39.48
N GLU A 217 -10.34 -15.09 -40.49
CA GLU A 217 -10.18 -15.86 -41.73
C GLU A 217 -8.73 -15.80 -42.20
N GLU A 218 -8.16 -16.98 -42.42
CA GLU A 218 -6.80 -17.23 -42.86
C GLU A 218 -6.54 -16.62 -44.24
N GLN A 219 -5.67 -15.62 -44.35
CA GLN A 219 -4.96 -15.32 -45.59
C GLN A 219 -3.50 -14.94 -45.30
N GLU A 220 -2.60 -15.76 -45.85
CA GLU A 220 -1.16 -15.49 -45.94
C GLU A 220 -0.93 -14.17 -46.68
N VAL A 221 -0.31 -13.19 -46.02
CA VAL A 221 0.22 -12.00 -46.70
C VAL A 221 1.62 -11.71 -46.18
N HIS A 222 2.54 -11.63 -47.13
CA HIS A 222 3.96 -11.33 -47.02
C HIS A 222 4.29 -10.31 -45.92
N THR A 223 5.17 -10.71 -45.00
CA THR A 223 5.75 -9.82 -43.99
C THR A 223 6.76 -8.88 -44.66
N ASP A 224 6.35 -7.65 -44.90
CA ASP A 224 7.24 -6.56 -45.29
C ASP A 224 8.08 -6.17 -44.07
N TYR A 225 9.38 -6.50 -44.09
CA TYR A 225 10.33 -6.32 -42.98
C TYR A 225 10.64 -4.85 -42.65
N ASN A 226 9.95 -3.89 -43.28
CA ASN A 226 10.19 -2.45 -43.12
C ASN A 226 9.23 -1.73 -42.17
N ASN A 227 8.34 -2.45 -41.48
CA ASN A 227 7.45 -1.86 -40.46
C ASN A 227 7.76 -2.31 -39.01
N LEU A 228 8.98 -2.75 -38.73
CA LEU A 228 9.54 -2.77 -37.37
C LEU A 228 9.89 -1.35 -36.91
N SER A 229 8.92 -0.43 -36.98
CA SER A 229 8.95 0.72 -36.09
C SER A 229 8.76 0.15 -34.69
N LEU A 230 9.88 -0.07 -34.01
CA LEU A 230 9.96 -0.07 -32.56
C LEU A 230 9.29 1.23 -32.12
N SER A 231 7.97 1.19 -31.93
CA SER A 231 7.29 2.22 -31.19
C SER A 231 7.91 2.13 -29.81
N ASN A 232 8.88 3.00 -29.56
CA ASN A 232 9.23 3.43 -28.22
C ASN A 232 7.93 3.98 -27.64
N MET A 233 7.08 3.09 -27.12
CA MET A 233 5.99 3.43 -26.23
C MET A 233 6.62 4.31 -25.17
N ASP A 234 6.22 5.57 -25.14
CA ASP A 234 6.89 6.64 -24.44
C ASP A 234 7.33 6.19 -23.04
N SER A 235 8.64 6.16 -22.78
CA SER A 235 9.19 5.98 -21.43
C SER A 235 8.67 7.03 -20.44
N ARG A 236 7.97 8.07 -20.93
CA ARG A 236 7.27 9.10 -20.15
C ARG A 236 5.97 8.62 -19.49
N ASN A 237 5.38 7.51 -19.95
CA ASN A 237 4.09 7.01 -19.47
C ASN A 237 4.21 5.74 -18.60
N SER A 238 5.40 5.46 -18.06
CA SER A 238 5.65 4.30 -17.21
C SER A 238 6.37 4.72 -15.93
N LEU A 239 5.99 4.10 -14.81
CA LEU A 239 6.65 4.29 -13.52
C LEU A 239 7.13 2.95 -12.99
N HIS A 240 8.31 2.96 -12.37
CA HIS A 240 8.83 1.76 -11.75
C HIS A 240 7.95 1.37 -10.54
N PRO A 241 7.55 0.10 -10.39
CA PRO A 241 6.67 -0.33 -9.29
C PRO A 241 7.13 0.06 -7.88
N LEU A 242 8.44 0.09 -7.64
CA LEU A 242 8.99 0.50 -6.35
C LEU A 242 8.84 2.01 -6.08
N ASP A 243 8.79 2.84 -7.12
CA ASP A 243 8.52 4.28 -6.94
C ASP A 243 7.05 4.47 -6.53
N VAL A 244 6.14 3.73 -7.15
CA VAL A 244 4.71 3.69 -6.73
C VAL A 244 4.59 3.22 -5.28
N LEU A 245 5.29 2.14 -4.89
CA LEU A 245 5.30 1.65 -3.51
C LEU A 245 5.83 2.70 -2.52
N CYS A 246 6.96 3.35 -2.84
CA CYS A 246 7.55 4.38 -1.98
C CYS A 246 6.62 5.58 -1.83
N ALA A 247 6.00 6.03 -2.92
CA ALA A 247 5.04 7.13 -2.91
C ALA A 247 3.78 6.80 -2.09
N VAL A 248 3.22 5.60 -2.28
CA VAL A 248 2.05 5.13 -1.53
C VAL A 248 2.35 5.07 -0.03
N LEU A 249 3.50 4.51 0.36
CA LEU A 249 3.87 4.43 1.78
C LEU A 249 4.12 5.81 2.38
N LEU A 250 4.77 6.71 1.65
CA LEU A 250 4.98 8.09 2.09
C LEU A 250 3.65 8.82 2.35
N CYS A 251 2.66 8.60 1.50
CA CYS A 251 1.34 9.23 1.59
C CYS A 251 0.35 8.49 2.51
N SER A 252 0.73 7.37 3.13
CA SER A 252 -0.15 6.56 3.98
C SER A 252 0.05 6.84 5.46
N ASP A 253 -1.02 6.73 6.25
CA ASP A 253 -0.93 6.71 7.71
C ASP A 253 -0.29 5.40 8.23
N SER A 254 0.12 5.39 9.50
CA SER A 254 0.84 4.24 10.10
C SER A 254 0.02 2.95 10.11
N PHE A 255 -1.31 3.04 10.16
CA PHE A 255 -2.21 1.89 10.17
C PHE A 255 -2.34 1.28 8.77
N LEU A 256 -2.50 2.12 7.75
CA LEU A 256 -2.53 1.68 6.37
C LEU A 256 -1.18 1.11 5.94
N GLN A 257 -0.06 1.71 6.36
CA GLN A 257 1.27 1.13 6.14
C GLN A 257 1.37 -0.29 6.73
N GLN A 258 0.84 -0.50 7.94
CA GLN A 258 0.81 -1.82 8.56
C GLN A 258 -0.03 -2.83 7.77
N GLU A 259 -1.21 -2.42 7.31
CA GLU A 259 -2.06 -3.28 6.48
C GLU A 259 -1.40 -3.60 5.12
N ILE A 260 -0.79 -2.61 4.47
CA ILE A 260 -0.05 -2.79 3.20
C ILE A 260 1.06 -3.83 3.39
N LEU A 261 1.93 -3.66 4.38
CA LEU A 261 3.04 -4.59 4.62
C LEU A 261 2.55 -5.98 5.04
N SER A 262 1.45 -6.07 5.80
CA SER A 262 0.80 -7.34 6.15
C SER A 262 0.31 -8.08 4.91
N LYS A 263 -0.41 -7.40 4.01
CA LYS A 263 -0.86 -8.00 2.73
C LYS A 263 0.28 -8.32 1.78
N MET A 264 1.30 -7.46 1.69
CA MET A 264 2.50 -7.73 0.87
C MET A 264 3.19 -9.01 1.35
N SER A 265 3.26 -9.21 2.67
CA SER A 265 3.76 -10.46 3.25
C SER A 265 2.88 -11.63 2.81
N MET A 266 1.56 -11.54 2.93
CA MET A 266 0.66 -12.61 2.48
C MET A 266 0.87 -12.98 0.99
N CYS A 267 1.14 -12.00 0.13
CA CYS A 267 1.49 -12.19 -1.29
C CYS A 267 2.93 -12.68 -1.54
N GLN A 268 3.72 -12.91 -0.48
CA GLN A 268 5.14 -13.29 -0.54
C GLN A 268 6.00 -12.27 -1.32
N PHE A 269 5.67 -10.99 -1.23
CA PHE A 269 6.51 -9.93 -1.77
C PHE A 269 7.59 -9.53 -0.76
N ALA A 270 8.72 -9.04 -1.26
CA ALA A 270 9.69 -8.38 -0.41
C ALA A 270 9.09 -7.10 0.20
N LEU A 271 9.35 -6.89 1.49
CA LEU A 271 8.82 -5.77 2.26
C LEU A 271 9.85 -4.65 2.33
N PRO A 272 9.44 -3.37 2.32
CA PRO A 272 10.35 -2.26 2.57
C PRO A 272 10.79 -2.25 4.05
N LEU A 273 12.08 -2.49 4.29
CA LEU A 273 12.71 -2.40 5.61
C LEU A 273 13.14 -0.96 5.91
N LEU A 274 13.92 -0.35 5.00
CA LEU A 274 14.31 1.06 5.07
C LEU A 274 13.75 1.80 3.88
N LEU A 275 12.87 2.77 4.13
CA LEU A 275 12.47 3.74 3.12
C LEU A 275 13.58 4.77 2.87
N PRO A 276 13.84 5.14 1.61
CA PRO A 276 14.82 6.17 1.28
C PRO A 276 14.42 7.52 1.86
N ALA A 277 15.38 8.46 1.88
CA ALA A 277 15.16 9.83 2.31
C ALA A 277 14.34 10.59 1.25
N LEU A 278 13.02 10.40 1.27
CA LEU A 278 12.05 11.02 0.35
C LEU A 278 11.75 12.46 0.77
N ASP A 279 10.89 12.62 1.78
CA ASP A 279 10.49 13.92 2.33
C ASP A 279 11.42 14.40 3.45
N THR A 280 11.93 13.45 4.23
CA THR A 280 12.79 13.75 5.36
C THR A 280 14.25 13.62 4.99
N PRO A 281 15.15 14.39 5.62
CA PRO A 281 16.58 14.37 5.29
C PRO A 281 17.23 13.00 5.56
N LYS A 282 16.56 12.11 6.28
CA LYS A 282 17.05 10.79 6.66
C LYS A 282 16.10 9.69 6.21
N CYS A 283 16.64 8.50 6.02
CA CYS A 283 15.87 7.28 5.80
C CYS A 283 15.07 6.88 7.06
N THR A 284 14.03 6.07 6.84
CA THR A 284 13.13 5.61 7.89
C THR A 284 13.06 4.08 7.89
N LEU A 285 13.31 3.47 9.05
CA LEU A 285 13.08 2.06 9.32
C LEU A 285 11.60 1.83 9.63
N LEU A 286 10.98 0.92 8.88
CA LEU A 286 9.57 0.56 9.00
C LEU A 286 9.36 -0.58 10.03
N LEU A 287 9.58 -0.30 11.30
CA LEU A 287 9.39 -1.27 12.38
C LEU A 287 7.92 -1.45 12.73
N TRP A 288 7.19 -0.35 12.94
CA TRP A 288 5.78 -0.34 13.32
C TRP A 288 4.90 -1.01 12.26
N ALA A 289 5.16 -0.68 10.98
CA ALA A 289 4.44 -1.27 9.86
C ALA A 289 4.60 -2.80 9.75
N MET A 290 5.64 -3.40 10.33
CA MET A 290 5.85 -4.85 10.33
C MET A 290 5.37 -5.57 11.60
N ARG A 291 4.90 -4.85 12.64
CA ARG A 291 4.54 -5.43 13.95
C ARG A 291 3.48 -6.53 13.87
N ASP A 292 2.50 -6.38 12.98
CA ASP A 292 1.37 -7.32 12.82
C ASP A 292 1.75 -8.60 12.06
N ILE A 293 2.95 -8.67 11.49
CA ILE A 293 3.33 -9.79 10.63
C ILE A 293 3.77 -10.99 11.49
N VAL A 294 2.91 -12.01 11.50
CA VAL A 294 3.17 -13.32 12.11
C VAL A 294 3.36 -14.36 11.02
N ARG A 295 4.33 -15.26 11.21
CA ARG A 295 4.53 -16.40 10.32
C ARG A 295 4.58 -17.70 11.08
N LYS A 296 4.10 -18.73 10.38
CA LYS A 296 4.17 -20.11 10.82
C LYS A 296 5.16 -20.88 9.95
N TRP A 297 6.10 -21.57 10.58
CA TRP A 297 7.07 -22.41 9.88
C TRP A 297 7.44 -23.65 10.69
N ARG A 298 8.17 -24.58 10.05
CA ARG A 298 8.65 -25.79 10.71
C ARG A 298 10.17 -25.89 10.55
N PRO A 299 10.96 -25.60 11.60
CA PRO A 299 12.39 -25.83 11.56
C PRO A 299 12.70 -27.33 11.51
N HIS A 300 13.87 -27.70 10.98
CA HIS A 300 14.28 -29.11 10.88
C HIS A 300 14.35 -29.80 12.25
N SER A 301 14.67 -29.05 13.31
CA SER A 301 14.64 -29.53 14.70
C SER A 301 13.27 -30.05 15.17
N LEU A 302 12.17 -29.64 14.53
CA LEU A 302 10.81 -30.07 14.85
C LEU A 302 10.19 -30.99 13.77
N ALA A 303 10.95 -31.38 12.75
CA ALA A 303 10.46 -32.18 11.63
C ALA A 303 9.82 -33.50 12.08
N GLU A 304 10.47 -34.23 13.00
CA GLU A 304 10.00 -35.53 13.49
C GLU A 304 8.69 -35.43 14.28
N SER A 305 8.57 -34.41 15.13
CA SER A 305 7.39 -34.17 15.97
C SER A 305 6.17 -33.64 15.22
N ARG A 306 6.32 -33.31 13.93
CA ARG A 306 5.35 -32.52 13.12
C ARG A 306 4.96 -31.18 13.75
N GLY A 307 5.73 -30.68 14.72
CA GLY A 307 5.53 -29.39 15.37
C GLY A 307 5.67 -28.22 14.41
N PHE A 308 5.23 -27.04 14.83
CA PHE A 308 5.43 -25.79 14.11
C PHE A 308 5.70 -24.66 15.11
N ARG A 309 6.36 -23.61 14.66
CA ARG A 309 6.49 -22.34 15.37
C ARG A 309 5.63 -21.31 14.68
N GLU A 310 5.00 -20.44 15.47
CA GLU A 310 4.21 -19.31 15.01
C GLU A 310 4.61 -18.10 15.85
N GLU A 311 5.40 -17.22 15.25
CA GLU A 311 6.03 -16.10 15.96
C GLU A 311 5.98 -14.83 15.10
N SER A 312 6.09 -13.66 15.74
CA SER A 312 6.17 -12.37 15.07
C SER A 312 7.53 -12.21 14.39
N LEU A 313 7.54 -11.79 13.13
CA LEU A 313 8.78 -11.58 12.37
C LEU A 313 9.65 -10.48 12.97
N VAL A 314 9.03 -9.49 13.61
CA VAL A 314 9.74 -8.37 14.24
C VAL A 314 10.55 -8.81 15.46
N LEU A 315 10.06 -9.78 16.22
CA LEU A 315 10.66 -10.24 17.47
C LEU A 315 11.57 -11.45 17.29
N THR A 316 11.41 -12.21 16.21
CA THR A 316 12.17 -13.44 16.00
C THR A 316 13.60 -13.11 15.56
N ALA A 317 14.60 -13.56 16.32
CA ALA A 317 16.00 -13.37 15.96
C ALA A 317 16.43 -14.38 14.88
N MET A 318 16.82 -13.88 13.71
CA MET A 318 17.22 -14.70 12.56
C MET A 318 18.56 -14.23 11.97
N PRO A 319 19.32 -15.11 11.30
CA PRO A 319 20.45 -14.67 10.49
C PRO A 319 19.95 -13.80 9.34
N THR A 320 20.58 -12.63 9.18
CA THR A 320 20.24 -11.67 8.13
C THR A 320 21.37 -11.64 7.12
N ILE A 321 21.05 -11.96 5.87
CA ILE A 321 21.99 -11.99 4.75
C ILE A 321 21.65 -10.84 3.81
N SER A 322 22.59 -9.92 3.63
CA SER A 322 22.32 -8.70 2.87
C SER A 322 23.01 -8.70 1.53
N PHE A 323 22.28 -8.35 0.49
CA PHE A 323 22.79 -8.29 -0.88
C PHE A 323 22.83 -6.83 -1.34
N VAL A 324 24.02 -6.39 -1.73
CA VAL A 324 24.29 -5.03 -2.17
C VAL A 324 24.98 -5.03 -3.53
N ARG A 325 24.90 -3.91 -4.24
CA ARG A 325 25.55 -3.73 -5.54
C ARG A 325 26.59 -2.62 -5.42
N MET A 326 27.73 -2.83 -6.05
CA MET A 326 28.81 -1.85 -6.14
C MET A 326 29.17 -1.63 -7.61
N GLY A 327 28.97 -0.40 -8.08
CA GLY A 327 29.22 0.03 -9.46
C GLY A 327 28.18 -0.43 -10.49
N SER A 328 28.57 -0.37 -11.75
CA SER A 328 27.80 -0.95 -12.86
C SER A 328 27.88 -2.47 -12.82
N CYS A 329 26.74 -3.15 -12.93
CA CYS A 329 26.69 -4.60 -13.07
C CYS A 329 25.77 -4.96 -14.22
N SER A 330 26.24 -5.84 -15.11
CA SER A 330 25.48 -6.28 -16.28
C SER A 330 24.33 -7.24 -15.95
N PHE A 331 24.35 -7.89 -14.78
CA PHE A 331 23.28 -8.81 -14.35
C PHE A 331 22.42 -8.26 -13.21
N SER A 332 21.20 -8.79 -13.11
CA SER A 332 20.24 -8.35 -12.10
C SER A 332 20.45 -9.07 -10.76
N LYS A 333 20.90 -8.32 -9.75
CA LYS A 333 20.99 -8.77 -8.35
C LYS A 333 19.66 -9.31 -7.82
N SER A 334 18.56 -8.60 -8.06
CA SER A 334 17.23 -9.01 -7.60
C SER A 334 16.76 -10.31 -8.25
N LYS A 335 17.13 -10.56 -9.51
CA LYS A 335 16.83 -11.83 -10.18
C LYS A 335 17.57 -12.99 -9.53
N LEU A 336 18.88 -12.81 -9.28
CA LEU A 336 19.69 -13.80 -8.57
C LEU A 336 19.13 -14.09 -7.17
N LEU A 337 18.67 -13.06 -6.45
CA LEU A 337 18.03 -13.22 -5.14
C LEU A 337 16.75 -14.07 -5.20
N ASN A 338 15.89 -13.85 -6.21
CA ASN A 338 14.69 -14.65 -6.39
C ASN A 338 15.03 -16.11 -6.66
N GLU A 339 16.06 -16.37 -7.45
CA GLU A 339 16.54 -17.74 -7.74
C GLU A 339 17.15 -18.41 -6.49
N ILE A 340 17.84 -17.66 -5.63
CA ILE A 340 18.39 -18.19 -4.36
C ILE A 340 17.27 -18.56 -3.39
N LEU A 341 16.20 -17.77 -3.33
CA LEU A 341 15.09 -17.96 -2.38
C LEU A 341 13.98 -18.89 -2.87
N SER A 342 13.92 -19.14 -4.18
CA SER A 342 12.92 -20.02 -4.79
C SER A 342 13.46 -21.43 -5.01
N PRO A 343 12.65 -22.48 -4.79
CA PRO A 343 12.96 -23.79 -5.33
C PRO A 343 13.04 -23.73 -6.86
N SER A 344 13.97 -24.46 -7.47
CA SER A 344 14.18 -24.46 -8.93
C SER A 344 12.94 -24.84 -9.75
N GLN A 345 12.01 -25.58 -9.15
CA GLN A 345 10.77 -26.05 -9.80
C GLN A 345 9.61 -25.04 -9.73
N GLN A 346 9.70 -24.05 -8.85
CA GLN A 346 8.63 -23.06 -8.61
C GLN A 346 9.28 -21.69 -8.39
N PRO A 347 9.71 -21.01 -9.48
CA PRO A 347 10.29 -19.68 -9.38
C PRO A 347 9.22 -18.72 -8.85
N HIS A 348 9.59 -17.91 -7.86
CA HIS A 348 8.74 -16.88 -7.29
C HIS A 348 9.48 -15.55 -7.22
N ASP A 349 8.81 -14.50 -7.68
CA ASP A 349 9.40 -13.17 -7.71
C ASP A 349 9.18 -12.41 -6.39
N PHE A 350 10.01 -12.71 -5.39
CA PHE A 350 10.01 -11.96 -4.12
C PHE A 350 10.37 -10.49 -4.36
N PHE A 351 11.50 -10.25 -5.02
CA PHE A 351 12.03 -8.93 -5.33
C PHE A 351 11.76 -8.54 -6.79
N ILE A 352 11.44 -7.28 -7.04
CA ILE A 352 11.23 -6.78 -8.41
C ILE A 352 12.56 -6.79 -9.18
N HIS A 353 12.63 -7.43 -10.35
CA HIS A 353 13.83 -7.46 -11.20
C HIS A 353 13.56 -6.92 -12.61
N ARG A 354 14.63 -6.73 -13.37
CA ARG A 354 14.61 -6.03 -14.68
C ARG A 354 13.71 -6.70 -15.72
N ASP A 355 13.53 -8.02 -15.63
CA ASP A 355 12.77 -8.79 -16.63
C ASP A 355 11.28 -8.93 -16.24
N MET A 356 10.87 -8.34 -15.10
CA MET A 356 9.46 -8.23 -14.74
C MET A 356 8.79 -7.06 -15.47
N GLU A 357 7.46 -7.10 -15.53
CA GLU A 357 6.65 -6.02 -16.10
C GLU A 357 6.98 -4.68 -15.43
N SER A 358 7.43 -3.72 -16.24
CA SER A 358 7.88 -2.39 -15.83
C SER A 358 9.08 -2.37 -14.85
N GLY A 359 9.78 -3.49 -14.67
CA GLY A 359 10.98 -3.59 -13.81
C GLY A 359 12.26 -3.05 -14.46
N ASN A 360 12.23 -2.81 -15.78
CA ASN A 360 13.30 -2.17 -16.54
C ASN A 360 13.22 -0.64 -16.55
N VAL A 361 12.10 -0.07 -16.11
CA VAL A 361 11.91 1.39 -15.97
C VAL A 361 12.93 1.92 -14.95
N PRO A 362 13.65 3.03 -15.25
CA PRO A 362 14.54 3.66 -14.28
C PRO A 362 13.78 4.06 -13.01
N ARG A 363 14.41 3.92 -11.85
CA ARG A 363 13.84 4.38 -10.58
C ARG A 363 14.06 5.87 -10.44
N GLU A 364 13.03 6.59 -10.01
CA GLU A 364 13.11 8.03 -9.73
C GLU A 364 13.35 8.30 -8.23
N ILE A 365 12.77 7.49 -7.33
CA ILE A 365 12.81 7.75 -5.88
C ILE A 365 13.15 6.52 -5.03
N ALA A 366 13.05 5.32 -5.58
CA ALA A 366 13.27 4.07 -4.85
C ALA A 366 14.75 3.65 -4.74
N ASP A 367 15.70 4.41 -5.28
CA ASP A 367 17.12 4.18 -5.00
C ASP A 367 17.44 4.52 -3.53
N GLY A 368 18.18 3.64 -2.87
CA GLY A 368 18.40 3.67 -1.41
C GLY A 368 17.33 2.93 -0.59
N LEU A 369 16.29 2.38 -1.22
CA LEU A 369 15.34 1.46 -0.57
C LEU A 369 16.05 0.17 -0.17
N VAL A 370 15.85 -0.29 1.06
CA VAL A 370 16.23 -1.64 1.48
C VAL A 370 14.98 -2.47 1.60
N GLU A 371 14.86 -3.52 0.78
CA GLU A 371 13.80 -4.51 0.90
C GLU A 371 14.28 -5.70 1.74
N ILE A 372 13.36 -6.41 2.39
CA ILE A 372 13.60 -7.63 3.15
C ILE A 372 12.59 -8.71 2.75
N SER A 373 13.06 -9.95 2.61
CA SER A 373 12.23 -11.13 2.43
C SER A 373 12.74 -12.24 3.36
N TRP A 374 11.91 -13.24 3.64
CA TRP A 374 12.26 -14.35 4.51
C TRP A 374 12.07 -15.67 3.81
N TYR A 375 13.01 -16.58 4.03
CA TYR A 375 12.84 -17.99 3.75
C TYR A 375 12.39 -18.71 5.03
N PHE A 376 11.39 -19.59 4.90
CA PHE A 376 10.88 -20.42 5.98
C PHE A 376 10.90 -21.90 5.59
N PRO A 377 11.56 -22.78 6.37
CA PRO A 377 11.56 -24.22 6.08
C PRO A 377 10.20 -24.87 6.37
N ALA A 378 9.91 -25.93 5.61
CA ALA A 378 8.72 -26.77 5.79
C ALA A 378 8.99 -28.03 6.65
N GLY A 379 10.24 -28.25 7.06
CA GLY A 379 10.69 -29.41 7.81
C GLY A 379 10.92 -30.64 6.92
N LYS A 380 11.29 -30.41 5.66
CA LYS A 380 11.57 -31.45 4.66
C LYS A 380 13.00 -31.28 4.14
N ALA A 381 13.93 -32.07 4.69
CA ALA A 381 15.36 -31.97 4.35
C ALA A 381 15.67 -32.13 2.84
N SER A 382 14.83 -32.84 2.08
CA SER A 382 15.03 -33.05 0.65
C SER A 382 14.55 -31.91 -0.26
N SER A 383 13.72 -30.99 0.26
CA SER A 383 13.15 -29.89 -0.54
C SER A 383 13.43 -28.51 0.04
N ASP A 384 13.77 -28.42 1.32
CA ASP A 384 14.07 -27.14 1.97
C ASP A 384 15.46 -26.66 1.54
N LEU A 385 15.57 -25.36 1.26
CA LEU A 385 16.81 -24.69 0.88
C LEU A 385 17.73 -24.47 2.08
N PHE A 386 17.12 -24.18 3.24
CA PHE A 386 17.83 -23.90 4.48
C PHE A 386 17.15 -24.63 5.65
N PRO A 387 17.92 -25.10 6.66
CA PRO A 387 17.36 -25.86 7.79
C PRO A 387 16.61 -24.99 8.82
N GLU A 388 16.96 -23.71 8.88
CA GLU A 388 16.43 -22.69 9.79
C GLU A 388 15.97 -21.47 8.97
N PRO A 389 15.08 -20.61 9.50
CA PRO A 389 14.60 -19.45 8.76
C PRO A 389 15.70 -18.39 8.57
N VAL A 390 15.64 -17.70 7.44
CA VAL A 390 16.69 -16.76 7.00
C VAL A 390 16.05 -15.48 6.51
N ALA A 391 16.52 -14.34 7.01
CA ALA A 391 16.16 -13.04 6.47
C ALA A 391 17.15 -12.64 5.37
N VAL A 392 16.64 -12.20 4.22
CA VAL A 392 17.45 -11.73 3.10
C VAL A 392 17.08 -10.30 2.78
N THR A 393 18.06 -9.40 2.76
CA THR A 393 17.85 -7.99 2.41
C THR A 393 18.44 -7.64 1.05
N ASN A 394 17.85 -6.64 0.41
CA ASN A 394 18.20 -6.18 -0.92
C ASN A 394 18.27 -4.65 -0.93
N LEU A 395 19.48 -4.08 -0.95
CA LEU A 395 19.66 -2.63 -1.15
C LEU A 395 19.47 -2.27 -2.63
N ARG A 396 18.57 -1.32 -2.92
CA ARG A 396 18.38 -0.74 -4.25
C ARG A 396 19.33 0.43 -4.47
N GLY A 397 19.87 0.53 -5.67
CA GLY A 397 20.90 1.51 -6.01
C GLY A 397 22.31 1.03 -5.69
N ASP A 398 23.26 1.95 -5.81
CA ASP A 398 24.68 1.71 -5.57
C ASP A 398 25.09 2.05 -4.13
N ILE A 399 26.06 1.31 -3.59
CA ILE A 399 26.55 1.53 -2.21
C ILE A 399 27.34 2.82 -2.07
N GLU A 400 28.01 3.33 -3.12
CA GLU A 400 28.76 4.59 -3.04
C GLU A 400 27.79 5.77 -2.84
N SER A 401 26.58 5.68 -3.42
CA SER A 401 25.53 6.70 -3.25
C SER A 401 24.71 6.56 -1.96
N HIS A 402 24.74 5.38 -1.30
CA HIS A 402 23.85 5.05 -0.17
C HIS A 402 24.62 4.48 1.03
N TRP A 403 25.66 5.20 1.45
CA TRP A 403 26.55 4.78 2.52
C TRP A 403 25.84 4.51 3.85
N LEU A 404 24.87 5.34 4.24
CA LEU A 404 24.14 5.18 5.51
C LEU A 404 23.39 3.85 5.56
N GLN A 405 22.67 3.50 4.49
CA GLN A 405 21.97 2.22 4.38
C GLN A 405 22.95 1.04 4.35
N PHE A 406 24.08 1.18 3.66
CA PHE A 406 25.10 0.15 3.62
C PHE A 406 25.77 -0.05 4.99
N SER A 407 26.10 1.02 5.70
CA SER A 407 26.62 0.98 7.07
C SER A 407 25.64 0.29 8.03
N PHE A 408 24.35 0.60 7.91
CA PHE A 408 23.31 -0.11 8.64
C PHE A 408 23.28 -1.61 8.33
N LEU A 409 23.28 -1.99 7.05
CA LEU A 409 23.27 -3.39 6.63
C LEU A 409 24.52 -4.13 7.12
N THR A 410 25.70 -3.54 7.03
CA THR A 410 26.93 -4.17 7.54
C THR A 410 26.90 -4.37 9.06
N ALA A 411 26.28 -3.46 9.81
CA ALA A 411 26.15 -3.59 11.26
C ALA A 411 25.12 -4.66 11.68
N VAL A 412 23.99 -4.81 10.97
CA VAL A 412 22.93 -5.76 11.38
C VAL A 412 23.07 -7.16 10.80
N SER A 413 23.77 -7.30 9.66
CA SER A 413 23.83 -8.57 8.92
C SER A 413 24.82 -9.55 9.52
N SER A 414 24.53 -10.84 9.35
CA SER A 414 25.48 -11.92 9.60
C SER A 414 26.51 -12.02 8.46
N ALA A 415 26.05 -11.81 7.23
CA ALA A 415 26.89 -11.78 6.04
C ALA A 415 26.38 -10.76 5.01
N VAL A 416 27.30 -10.16 4.27
CA VAL A 416 27.00 -9.21 3.19
C VAL A 416 27.60 -9.73 1.88
N PHE A 417 26.74 -9.94 0.88
CA PHE A 417 27.10 -10.31 -0.47
C PHE A 417 27.14 -9.05 -1.35
N ILE A 418 28.32 -8.72 -1.85
CA ILE A 418 28.59 -7.56 -2.69
C ILE A 418 28.66 -8.05 -4.14
N VAL A 419 27.67 -7.67 -4.94
CA VAL A 419 27.67 -7.89 -6.38
C VAL A 419 28.45 -6.78 -7.05
N THR A 420 29.50 -7.14 -7.78
CA THR A 420 30.38 -6.18 -8.45
C THR A 420 31.07 -6.81 -9.66
N GLU A 421 31.49 -5.97 -10.63
CA GLU A 421 32.24 -6.40 -11.81
C GLU A 421 33.69 -5.93 -11.80
N SER A 422 34.03 -4.93 -10.98
CA SER A 422 35.39 -4.41 -10.80
C SER A 422 35.50 -3.66 -9.47
N ILE A 423 36.72 -3.57 -8.94
CA ILE A 423 37.01 -2.78 -7.74
C ILE A 423 38.01 -1.69 -8.11
N ASN A 424 37.63 -0.44 -7.91
CA ASN A 424 38.51 0.72 -8.09
C ASN A 424 39.13 1.17 -6.75
N GLU A 425 39.97 2.20 -6.78
CA GLU A 425 40.66 2.72 -5.59
C GLU A 425 39.70 3.35 -4.57
N THR A 426 38.65 4.05 -5.03
CA THR A 426 37.65 4.68 -4.14
C THR A 426 36.82 3.64 -3.41
N GLN A 427 36.38 2.60 -4.13
CA GLN A 427 35.65 1.45 -3.61
C GLN A 427 36.51 0.64 -2.64
N TYR A 428 37.80 0.46 -2.95
CA TYR A 428 38.74 -0.16 -2.03
C TYR A 428 38.86 0.64 -0.72
N ALA A 429 39.00 1.96 -0.79
CA ALA A 429 39.07 2.80 0.42
C ALA A 429 37.77 2.71 1.24
N LEU A 430 36.63 2.72 0.56
CA LEU A 430 35.30 2.56 1.16
C LEU A 430 35.17 1.22 1.89
N LEU A 431 35.55 0.11 1.26
CA LEU A 431 35.52 -1.22 1.87
C LEU A 431 36.56 -1.37 2.98
N SER A 432 37.72 -0.72 2.84
CA SER A 432 38.78 -0.74 3.86
C SER A 432 38.35 -0.03 5.15
N SER A 433 37.46 0.96 5.06
CA SER A 433 36.89 1.63 6.24
C SER A 433 36.06 0.70 7.14
N LEU A 434 35.63 -0.47 6.62
CA LEU A 434 34.86 -1.48 7.37
C LEU A 434 35.75 -2.41 8.22
N GLN A 435 37.04 -2.10 8.34
CA GLN A 435 37.99 -2.91 9.11
C GLN A 435 37.50 -3.11 10.55
N GLY A 436 37.55 -4.36 11.02
CA GLY A 436 37.14 -4.72 12.39
C GLY A 436 35.65 -5.04 12.55
N SER A 437 34.87 -4.97 11.48
CA SER A 437 33.51 -5.51 11.45
C SER A 437 33.50 -7.01 11.75
N ALA A 438 32.54 -7.47 12.56
CA ALA A 438 32.31 -8.89 12.83
C ALA A 438 31.57 -9.60 11.68
N THR A 439 31.12 -8.84 10.69
CA THR A 439 30.30 -9.31 9.58
C THR A 439 31.16 -9.98 8.51
N LYS A 440 30.67 -11.11 7.97
CA LYS A 440 31.36 -11.80 6.87
C LYS A 440 31.03 -11.16 5.54
N TYR A 441 32.03 -10.93 4.70
CA TYR A 441 31.85 -10.35 3.37
C TYR A 441 32.09 -11.39 2.29
N TYR A 442 31.21 -11.39 1.30
CA TYR A 442 31.30 -12.25 0.11
C TYR A 442 31.22 -11.37 -1.13
N PHE A 443 32.07 -11.63 -2.12
CA PHE A 443 32.07 -10.93 -3.39
C PHE A 443 31.53 -11.84 -4.48
N ILE A 444 30.53 -11.36 -5.21
CA ILE A 444 29.96 -12.05 -6.36
C ILE A 444 30.40 -11.34 -7.63
N PHE A 445 31.22 -12.01 -8.43
CA PHE A 445 31.72 -11.52 -9.71
C PHE A 445 31.02 -12.19 -10.88
N ASN A 446 30.79 -11.41 -11.93
CA ASN A 446 30.37 -11.92 -13.22
C ASN A 446 31.58 -12.36 -14.07
N CYS A 447 31.32 -13.16 -15.11
CA CYS A 447 32.33 -13.76 -16.00
C CYS A 447 33.23 -12.73 -16.73
N LYS A 448 32.86 -11.45 -16.73
CA LYS A 448 33.61 -10.34 -17.31
C LYS A 448 34.04 -9.40 -16.20
N ILE A 449 35.13 -9.73 -15.51
CA ILE A 449 35.76 -8.78 -14.60
C ILE A 449 36.37 -7.67 -15.45
N GLU A 450 35.88 -6.45 -15.30
CA GLU A 450 36.49 -5.29 -15.94
C GLU A 450 37.83 -5.04 -15.22
N LYS A 451 38.95 -5.18 -15.95
CA LYS A 451 40.32 -5.08 -15.41
C LYS A 451 40.62 -6.09 -14.28
N PRO A 452 40.87 -7.36 -14.63
CA PRO A 452 41.09 -8.41 -13.64
C PRO A 452 42.33 -8.19 -12.77
N GLU A 453 43.43 -7.64 -13.32
CA GLU A 453 44.67 -7.42 -12.57
C GLU A 453 44.50 -6.41 -11.43
N GLU A 454 43.87 -5.27 -11.71
CA GLU A 454 43.57 -4.23 -10.71
C GLU A 454 42.62 -4.79 -9.63
N THR A 455 41.54 -5.44 -10.05
CA THR A 455 40.51 -6.00 -9.15
C THR A 455 41.09 -7.08 -8.24
N LEU A 456 41.90 -8.01 -8.78
CA LEU A 456 42.58 -9.03 -7.97
C LEU A 456 43.57 -8.41 -6.99
N GLY A 457 44.32 -7.38 -7.43
CA GLY A 457 45.23 -6.63 -6.56
C GLY A 457 44.53 -6.01 -5.35
N PHE A 458 43.33 -5.44 -5.54
CA PHE A 458 42.52 -4.91 -4.44
C PHE A 458 41.90 -6.01 -3.57
N LEU A 459 41.46 -7.13 -4.15
CA LEU A 459 40.93 -8.27 -3.39
C LEU A 459 41.98 -8.86 -2.45
N TYR A 460 43.22 -9.06 -2.90
CA TYR A 460 44.30 -9.54 -2.03
C TYR A 460 44.59 -8.58 -0.87
N LYS A 461 44.49 -7.27 -1.10
CA LYS A 461 44.62 -6.28 -0.02
C LYS A 461 43.45 -6.40 0.96
N LEU A 462 42.22 -6.51 0.46
CA LEU A 462 41.01 -6.64 1.27
C LEU A 462 40.92 -7.95 2.07
N GLU A 463 41.55 -9.03 1.58
CA GLU A 463 41.61 -10.32 2.29
C GLU A 463 42.12 -10.14 3.73
N SER A 464 43.17 -9.33 3.90
CA SER A 464 43.74 -9.02 5.22
C SER A 464 42.87 -8.10 6.07
N VAL A 465 42.15 -7.16 5.44
CA VAL A 465 41.38 -6.11 6.12
C VAL A 465 40.03 -6.65 6.62
N LEU A 466 39.33 -7.41 5.78
CA LEU A 466 38.00 -7.97 6.04
C LEU A 466 38.04 -9.41 6.54
N LYS A 467 39.24 -10.00 6.71
CA LYS A 467 39.45 -11.40 7.13
C LYS A 467 38.64 -12.36 6.26
N LEU A 468 38.81 -12.22 4.95
CA LEU A 468 38.06 -13.01 3.98
C LEU A 468 38.53 -14.48 4.01
N ASP A 469 37.60 -15.42 4.21
CA ASP A 469 37.89 -16.84 4.00
C ASP A 469 38.02 -17.13 2.49
N LYS A 470 38.81 -18.12 2.06
CA LYS A 470 38.94 -18.52 0.64
C LYS A 470 37.61 -18.70 -0.15
N PRO A 471 36.49 -19.19 0.41
CA PRO A 471 35.19 -19.24 -0.29
C PRO A 471 34.45 -17.89 -0.41
N SER A 472 35.00 -16.79 0.11
CA SER A 472 34.36 -15.46 0.07
C SER A 472 34.21 -14.89 -1.34
N VAL A 473 35.03 -15.32 -2.29
CA VAL A 473 34.96 -14.88 -3.68
C VAL A 473 34.22 -15.92 -4.51
N LEU A 474 33.07 -15.54 -5.05
CA LEU A 474 32.18 -16.37 -5.86
C LEU A 474 32.15 -15.82 -7.29
N MET A 475 32.80 -16.54 -8.20
CA MET A 475 32.79 -16.20 -9.62
C MET A 475 31.71 -16.99 -10.34
N ARG A 476 30.90 -16.28 -11.12
CA ARG A 476 30.06 -16.91 -12.14
C ARG A 476 30.99 -17.28 -13.30
N GLU A 477 31.08 -18.56 -13.65
CA GLU A 477 31.86 -19.04 -14.80
C GLU A 477 30.92 -19.39 -15.95
N ASN A 478 31.32 -19.12 -17.20
CA ASN A 478 30.52 -19.48 -18.39
C ASN A 478 30.37 -21.00 -18.58
N THR A 479 31.23 -21.80 -17.96
CA THR A 479 31.26 -23.27 -18.05
C THR A 479 30.33 -23.95 -17.05
N LEU A 480 29.96 -23.26 -15.96
CA LEU A 480 29.08 -23.80 -14.94
C LEU A 480 27.61 -23.54 -15.30
N ASN A 481 26.77 -24.54 -15.06
CA ASN A 481 25.33 -24.36 -15.20
C ASN A 481 24.89 -23.29 -14.18
N HIS A 482 24.09 -22.32 -14.62
CA HIS A 482 23.53 -21.27 -13.76
C HIS A 482 22.87 -21.84 -12.49
N ALA A 483 22.20 -22.99 -12.61
CA ALA A 483 21.64 -23.70 -11.47
C ALA A 483 22.70 -24.14 -10.44
N GLN A 484 23.84 -24.66 -10.88
CA GLN A 484 24.95 -25.06 -9.99
C GLN A 484 25.56 -23.87 -9.26
N PHE A 485 25.60 -22.70 -9.91
CA PHE A 485 26.06 -21.47 -9.27
C PHE A 485 25.10 -21.02 -8.15
N VAL A 486 23.79 -21.08 -8.39
CA VAL A 486 22.77 -20.80 -7.37
C VAL A 486 22.84 -21.82 -6.22
N GLU A 487 23.01 -23.10 -6.51
CA GLU A 487 23.21 -24.14 -5.48
C GLU A 487 24.46 -23.88 -4.64
N LYS A 488 25.56 -23.43 -5.26
CA LYS A 488 26.78 -23.04 -4.54
C LYS A 488 26.54 -21.85 -3.61
N LEU A 489 25.74 -20.88 -4.03
CA LEU A 489 25.34 -19.74 -3.20
C LEU A 489 24.47 -20.19 -2.01
N GLN A 490 23.46 -21.01 -2.27
CA GLN A 490 22.61 -21.60 -1.23
C GLN A 490 23.45 -22.40 -0.22
N PHE A 491 24.39 -23.22 -0.69
CA PHE A 491 25.31 -23.94 0.19
C PHE A 491 26.21 -23.00 1.00
N THR A 492 26.73 -21.95 0.38
CA THR A 492 27.57 -20.95 1.07
C THR A 492 26.79 -20.24 2.17
N ILE A 493 25.51 -19.95 1.94
CA ILE A 493 24.61 -19.36 2.94
C ILE A 493 24.26 -20.37 4.03
N ALA A 494 24.02 -21.64 3.68
CA ALA A 494 23.63 -22.70 4.62
C ALA A 494 24.78 -23.16 5.54
N SER A 495 26.00 -23.29 5.01
CA SER A 495 27.16 -23.84 5.71
C SER A 495 27.48 -23.21 7.09
N PRO A 496 27.35 -21.89 7.32
CA PRO A 496 27.70 -21.27 8.60
C PRO A 496 26.55 -21.31 9.62
N MET A 497 25.34 -21.76 9.22
CA MET A 497 24.11 -21.67 10.02
C MET A 497 24.13 -22.54 11.28
N GLU A 498 24.98 -23.57 11.32
CA GLU A 498 25.03 -24.54 12.41
C GLU A 498 25.83 -24.08 13.64
N SER A 499 26.66 -23.03 13.55
CA SER A 499 27.52 -22.66 14.71
C SER A 499 27.95 -21.19 14.88
N SER A 500 27.79 -20.28 13.89
CA SER A 500 28.50 -18.98 13.98
C SER A 500 27.80 -17.72 13.46
N LEU A 501 26.60 -17.79 12.88
CA LEU A 501 25.95 -16.59 12.34
C LEU A 501 25.35 -15.71 13.44
N LYS A 502 25.67 -14.40 13.40
CA LYS A 502 24.97 -13.36 14.15
C LYS A 502 23.48 -13.43 13.86
N ARG A 503 22.64 -13.52 14.90
CA ARG A 503 21.17 -13.47 14.76
C ARG A 503 20.68 -12.16 15.38
N ALA A 504 19.79 -11.48 14.66
CA ALA A 504 19.18 -10.25 15.13
C ALA A 504 17.70 -10.26 14.75
N SER A 505 16.86 -9.74 15.62
CA SER A 505 15.46 -9.45 15.30
C SER A 505 15.36 -8.07 14.63
N ILE A 506 14.25 -7.76 13.97
CA ILE A 506 14.02 -6.42 13.40
C ILE A 506 13.97 -5.38 14.53
N ALA A 507 13.47 -5.76 15.71
CA ALA A 507 13.52 -4.91 16.90
C ALA A 507 14.96 -4.58 17.33
N ASP A 508 15.89 -5.54 17.26
CA ASP A 508 17.31 -5.29 17.52
C ASP A 508 17.94 -4.39 16.45
N MET A 509 17.57 -4.59 15.18
CA MET A 509 18.01 -3.72 14.08
C MET A 509 17.59 -2.27 14.31
N ALA A 510 16.43 -2.02 14.92
CA ALA A 510 15.98 -0.68 15.26
C ALA A 510 16.86 0.01 16.31
N VAL A 511 17.55 -0.73 17.18
CA VAL A 511 18.53 -0.15 18.10
C VAL A 511 19.72 0.38 17.31
N THR A 512 20.30 -0.46 16.43
CA THR A 512 21.40 -0.08 15.53
C THR A 512 21.01 1.08 14.61
N ALA A 513 19.77 1.10 14.10
CA ALA A 513 19.25 2.19 13.27
C ALA A 513 19.32 3.52 14.02
N ARG A 514 18.89 3.56 15.29
CA ARG A 514 18.93 4.77 16.12
C ARG A 514 20.36 5.23 16.37
N GLU A 515 21.29 4.31 16.62
CA GLU A 515 22.73 4.61 16.81
C GLU A 515 23.35 5.25 15.57
N LEU A 516 22.96 4.80 14.38
CA LEU A 516 23.37 5.37 13.09
C LEU A 516 22.56 6.62 12.71
N GLY A 517 21.64 7.05 13.56
CA GLY A 517 20.80 8.23 13.35
C GLY A 517 19.69 8.07 12.31
N ILE A 518 19.34 6.85 11.93
CA ILE A 518 18.20 6.48 11.08
C ILE A 518 16.91 6.63 11.90
N ARG A 519 15.84 7.16 11.28
CA ARG A 519 14.54 7.31 11.96
C ARG A 519 13.85 5.96 12.06
N VAL A 520 13.16 5.71 13.16
CA VAL A 520 12.27 4.54 13.29
C VAL A 520 10.83 5.06 13.34
N ASP A 521 9.96 4.50 12.50
CA ASP A 521 8.54 4.88 12.44
C ASP A 521 7.82 4.71 13.80
N GLU A 522 8.18 3.69 14.57
CA GLU A 522 7.66 3.40 15.92
C GLU A 522 8.01 4.48 16.96
N ASP A 523 8.97 5.37 16.68
CA ASP A 523 9.36 6.42 17.63
C ASP A 523 8.33 7.59 17.67
N CYS A 524 7.24 7.48 16.91
CA CYS A 524 6.11 8.42 16.95
C CYS A 524 5.42 8.42 18.34
N GLU A 525 4.95 9.57 18.82
CA GLU A 525 4.37 9.69 20.17
C GLU A 525 3.13 8.81 20.31
N GLU A 526 2.30 8.76 19.26
CA GLU A 526 1.10 7.94 19.17
C GLU A 526 1.46 6.45 19.34
N CYS A 527 2.44 5.98 18.57
CA CYS A 527 2.98 4.62 18.56
C CYS A 527 3.51 4.22 19.95
N GLN A 528 4.33 5.07 20.55
CA GLN A 528 4.91 4.82 21.87
C GLN A 528 3.82 4.81 22.96
N SER A 529 2.83 5.68 22.87
CA SER A 529 1.71 5.72 23.82
C SER A 529 0.85 4.46 23.72
N ALA A 530 0.55 4.00 22.49
CA ALA A 530 -0.18 2.77 22.22
C ALA A 530 0.59 1.55 22.73
N SER A 531 1.89 1.47 22.43
CA SER A 531 2.78 0.40 22.88
C SER A 531 2.82 0.29 24.41
N LYS A 532 2.96 1.42 25.14
CA LYS A 532 2.92 1.44 26.62
C LYS A 532 1.59 0.95 27.17
N ARG A 533 0.46 1.30 26.53
CA ARG A 533 -0.88 0.84 26.94
C ARG A 533 -1.03 -0.66 26.74
N VAL A 534 -0.64 -1.15 25.56
CA VAL A 534 -0.66 -2.59 25.23
C VAL A 534 0.19 -3.36 26.22
N ALA A 535 1.40 -2.89 26.54
CA ALA A 535 2.26 -3.51 27.53
C ALA A 535 1.59 -3.60 28.93
N GLY A 536 0.84 -2.57 29.33
CA GLY A 536 0.06 -2.60 30.57
C GLY A 536 -1.07 -3.63 30.56
N ILE A 537 -1.74 -3.82 29.43
CA ILE A 537 -2.82 -4.82 29.27
C ILE A 537 -2.25 -6.24 29.21
N THR A 538 -1.15 -6.44 28.47
CA THR A 538 -0.57 -7.77 28.25
C THR A 538 0.30 -8.26 29.41
N ALA A 539 0.75 -7.39 30.32
CA ALA A 539 1.54 -7.76 31.50
C ALA A 539 0.86 -8.81 32.40
N GLU A 540 -0.47 -8.87 32.40
CA GLU A 540 -1.26 -9.83 33.17
C GLU A 540 -1.40 -11.20 32.47
N ILE A 541 -1.12 -11.24 31.17
CA ILE A 541 -1.27 -12.42 30.31
C ILE A 541 0.03 -13.24 30.34
N LYS A 542 0.23 -14.00 31.42
CA LYS A 542 1.37 -14.95 31.52
C LYS A 542 1.10 -16.28 30.83
N ASP A 543 -0.08 -16.83 31.05
CA ASP A 543 -0.57 -18.05 30.42
C ASP A 543 -1.89 -17.73 29.74
N VAL A 544 -1.93 -17.85 28.41
CA VAL A 544 -3.09 -17.51 27.60
C VAL A 544 -4.31 -18.36 27.96
N ALA A 545 -4.13 -19.66 28.20
CA ALA A 545 -5.23 -20.58 28.49
C ALA A 545 -5.78 -20.37 29.91
N LYS A 546 -4.92 -20.06 30.87
CA LYS A 546 -5.32 -19.69 32.24
C LYS A 546 -6.02 -18.32 32.25
N TYR A 547 -5.41 -17.31 31.63
CA TYR A 547 -5.94 -15.96 31.55
C TYR A 547 -7.31 -15.94 30.85
N LYS A 548 -7.48 -16.66 29.74
CA LYS A 548 -8.79 -16.81 29.07
C LYS A 548 -9.85 -17.39 30.01
N ARG A 549 -9.54 -18.42 30.79
CA ARG A 549 -10.50 -19.01 31.74
C ARG A 549 -10.87 -18.07 32.89
N GLU A 550 -9.91 -17.31 33.39
CA GLU A 550 -10.11 -16.44 34.56
C GLU A 550 -10.78 -15.11 34.21
N MET A 551 -10.38 -14.50 33.09
CA MET A 551 -10.77 -13.16 32.66
C MET A 551 -11.86 -13.15 31.58
N LEU A 552 -11.87 -14.11 30.66
CA LEU A 552 -12.93 -14.29 29.67
C LEU A 552 -13.89 -15.41 30.14
N ARG A 553 -14.63 -15.14 31.22
CA ARG A 553 -15.53 -16.13 31.84
C ARG A 553 -16.76 -16.46 30.98
N LEU A 554 -17.11 -15.56 30.05
CA LEU A 554 -18.26 -15.73 29.16
C LEU A 554 -17.96 -16.75 28.04
N PRO A 555 -16.86 -16.64 27.27
CA PRO A 555 -16.52 -17.63 26.25
C PRO A 555 -15.96 -18.93 26.87
N GLY A 556 -16.87 -19.81 27.30
CA GLY A 556 -16.53 -21.14 27.83
C GLY A 556 -17.67 -22.14 27.62
N ASP A 557 -17.64 -23.24 28.38
CA ASP A 557 -18.61 -24.35 28.26
C ASP A 557 -20.08 -23.89 28.33
N ARG A 558 -20.35 -22.79 29.05
CA ARG A 558 -21.70 -22.20 29.16
C ARG A 558 -22.16 -21.54 27.87
N CYS A 559 -21.33 -20.71 27.21
CA CYS A 559 -21.66 -20.17 25.89
C CYS A 559 -21.80 -21.30 24.85
N THR A 560 -21.02 -22.38 24.96
CA THR A 560 -21.20 -23.56 24.10
C THR A 560 -22.55 -24.25 24.37
N LYS A 561 -22.98 -24.38 25.63
CA LYS A 561 -24.29 -24.91 25.99
C LYS A 561 -25.43 -23.99 25.53
N LEU A 562 -25.29 -22.68 25.69
CA LEU A 562 -26.24 -21.67 25.22
C LEU A 562 -26.39 -21.74 23.70
N ALA A 563 -25.29 -21.74 22.96
CA ALA A 563 -25.30 -21.84 21.49
C ALA A 563 -25.90 -23.18 21.00
N LYS A 564 -25.69 -24.27 21.74
CA LYS A 564 -26.35 -25.57 21.46
C LYS A 564 -27.85 -25.50 21.71
N ALA A 565 -28.29 -24.90 22.82
CA ALA A 565 -29.70 -24.70 23.13
C ALA A 565 -30.38 -23.79 22.09
N GLU A 566 -29.74 -22.69 21.68
CA GLU A 566 -30.23 -21.81 20.60
C GLU A 566 -30.33 -22.54 19.27
N LYS A 567 -29.28 -23.29 18.89
CA LYS A 567 -29.29 -24.08 17.66
C LYS A 567 -30.43 -25.11 17.67
N GLU A 568 -30.71 -25.73 18.81
CA GLU A 568 -31.77 -26.72 18.93
C GLU A 568 -33.17 -26.07 18.94
N LEU A 569 -33.35 -24.93 19.61
CA LEU A 569 -34.56 -24.11 19.53
C LEU A 569 -34.85 -23.64 18.09
N CYS A 570 -33.81 -23.21 17.36
CA CYS A 570 -33.93 -22.90 15.95
C CYS A 570 -34.31 -24.15 15.15
N ARG A 571 -33.66 -25.32 15.33
CA ARG A 571 -34.05 -26.55 14.60
C ARG A 571 -35.49 -26.96 14.85
N MET A 572 -35.98 -26.81 16.07
CA MET A 572 -37.37 -27.12 16.44
C MET A 572 -38.38 -26.18 15.77
N GLN A 573 -38.06 -24.90 15.57
CA GLN A 573 -38.92 -23.97 14.80
C GLN A 573 -39.14 -24.41 13.35
N TRP A 574 -38.22 -25.19 12.77
CA TRP A 574 -38.30 -25.65 11.38
C TRP A 574 -38.91 -27.05 11.23
N GLN A 575 -39.11 -27.80 12.33
CA GLN A 575 -39.61 -29.20 12.28
C GLN A 575 -41.14 -29.36 12.35
N GLY A 576 -41.91 -28.30 12.60
CA GLY A 576 -43.37 -28.36 12.65
C GLY A 576 -43.94 -29.13 13.85
N ASP A 577 -45.23 -28.91 14.14
CA ASP A 577 -45.95 -29.12 15.42
C ASP A 577 -45.95 -30.52 16.09
N ALA A 578 -45.15 -31.50 15.65
CA ALA A 578 -45.23 -32.87 16.15
C ALA A 578 -44.45 -33.16 17.47
N ALA A 579 -43.68 -32.21 18.01
CA ALA A 579 -42.85 -32.43 19.22
C ALA A 579 -42.86 -31.29 20.26
N ILE A 580 -43.86 -30.40 20.24
CA ILE A 580 -43.64 -28.99 20.65
C ILE A 580 -44.01 -28.64 22.11
N GLY A 581 -44.65 -29.50 22.90
CA GLY A 581 -45.10 -29.09 24.25
C GLY A 581 -44.00 -29.00 25.30
N VAL A 582 -43.48 -30.16 25.73
CA VAL A 582 -42.66 -30.29 26.95
C VAL A 582 -41.17 -30.10 26.69
N GLN A 583 -40.64 -30.64 25.58
CA GLN A 583 -39.21 -30.54 25.28
C GLN A 583 -38.82 -29.11 24.87
N ALA A 584 -39.67 -28.41 24.10
CA ALA A 584 -39.40 -27.04 23.70
C ALA A 584 -39.56 -26.05 24.87
N SER A 585 -40.49 -26.29 25.79
CA SER A 585 -40.62 -25.48 27.01
C SER A 585 -39.43 -25.70 27.95
N GLN A 586 -38.99 -26.94 28.14
CA GLN A 586 -37.79 -27.26 28.93
C GLN A 586 -36.52 -26.64 28.32
N GLN A 587 -36.31 -26.73 27.00
CA GLN A 587 -35.16 -26.09 26.33
C GLN A 587 -35.23 -24.56 26.38
N ARG A 588 -36.43 -23.96 26.34
CA ARG A 588 -36.60 -22.51 26.55
C ARG A 588 -36.29 -22.09 27.99
N GLU A 589 -36.71 -22.87 28.97
CA GLU A 589 -36.42 -22.61 30.39
C GLU A 589 -34.92 -22.75 30.68
N GLU A 590 -34.27 -23.79 30.15
CA GLU A 590 -32.82 -23.96 30.20
C GLU A 590 -32.08 -22.81 29.50
N TRP A 591 -32.56 -22.35 28.34
CA TRP A 591 -32.01 -21.17 27.66
C TRP A 591 -32.18 -19.91 28.52
N LEU A 592 -33.36 -19.68 29.11
CA LEU A 592 -33.65 -18.51 29.93
C LEU A 592 -32.79 -18.49 31.21
N ASP A 593 -32.59 -19.65 31.84
CA ASP A 593 -31.73 -19.79 33.02
C ASP A 593 -30.27 -19.52 32.67
N LEU A 594 -29.76 -20.10 31.58
CA LEU A 594 -28.40 -19.83 31.09
C LEU A 594 -28.21 -18.36 30.72
N TYR A 595 -29.20 -17.75 30.06
CA TYR A 595 -29.17 -16.34 29.66
C TYR A 595 -29.21 -15.40 30.87
N THR A 596 -30.07 -15.70 31.86
CA THR A 596 -30.17 -14.92 33.11
C THR A 596 -28.90 -15.02 33.94
N GLN A 597 -28.28 -16.21 33.98
CA GLN A 597 -26.99 -16.39 34.62
C GLN A 597 -25.87 -15.63 33.92
N GLN A 598 -25.91 -15.52 32.58
CA GLN A 598 -24.95 -14.73 31.82
C GLN A 598 -24.99 -13.25 32.19
N TYR A 599 -26.19 -12.68 32.37
CA TYR A 599 -26.40 -11.28 32.75
C TYR A 599 -25.95 -10.94 34.18
N LYS A 600 -25.73 -11.95 35.03
CA LYS A 600 -25.25 -11.77 36.41
C LYS A 600 -23.73 -11.61 36.53
N TYR A 601 -22.98 -11.89 35.46
CA TYR A 601 -21.53 -11.75 35.49
C TYR A 601 -21.11 -10.31 35.23
N GLU A 602 -20.41 -9.72 36.20
CA GLU A 602 -19.75 -8.43 36.03
C GLU A 602 -18.56 -8.55 35.07
N LEU A 603 -18.22 -7.44 34.40
CA LEU A 603 -17.02 -7.34 33.59
C LEU A 603 -15.79 -7.58 34.47
N THR A 604 -14.92 -8.48 34.03
CA THR A 604 -13.67 -8.75 34.74
C THR A 604 -12.73 -7.57 34.63
N ASP A 605 -11.80 -7.43 35.59
CA ASP A 605 -10.82 -6.34 35.60
C ASP A 605 -10.01 -6.27 34.29
N GLY A 606 -9.63 -7.42 33.72
CA GLY A 606 -8.99 -7.47 32.41
C GLY A 606 -9.85 -6.92 31.26
N MET A 607 -11.17 -7.18 31.28
CA MET A 607 -12.10 -6.62 30.29
C MET A 607 -12.32 -5.12 30.51
N VAL A 608 -12.40 -4.66 31.76
CA VAL A 608 -12.51 -3.23 32.09
C VAL A 608 -11.26 -2.47 31.64
N LYS A 609 -10.07 -3.00 31.89
CA LYS A 609 -8.80 -2.43 31.42
C LYS A 609 -8.73 -2.39 29.89
N PHE A 610 -9.18 -3.45 29.22
CA PHE A 610 -9.26 -3.50 27.76
C PHE A 610 -10.22 -2.44 27.21
N ILE A 611 -11.44 -2.36 27.75
CA ILE A 611 -12.45 -1.35 27.37
C ILE A 611 -11.95 0.07 27.65
N ALA A 612 -11.30 0.30 28.80
CA ALA A 612 -10.70 1.58 29.13
C ALA A 612 -9.53 1.94 28.20
N GLY A 613 -8.78 0.94 27.74
CA GLY A 613 -7.75 1.07 26.71
C GLY A 613 -8.33 1.54 25.38
N LEU A 614 -9.44 0.94 24.94
CA LEU A 614 -10.18 1.31 23.73
C LEU A 614 -10.88 2.67 23.85
N GLY A 615 -11.44 3.01 25.02
CA GLY A 615 -12.18 4.26 25.23
C GLY A 615 -11.32 5.52 25.18
N LYS A 616 -10.01 5.40 25.46
CA LYS A 616 -9.04 6.52 25.46
C LYS A 616 -8.28 6.69 24.15
N LEU A 617 -8.71 6.01 23.09
CA LEU A 617 -8.17 6.20 21.75
C LEU A 617 -8.46 7.64 21.28
N SER A 618 -7.55 8.26 20.54
CA SER A 618 -7.77 9.57 19.91
C SER A 618 -8.85 9.45 18.83
N GLN A 619 -9.43 10.57 18.35
CA GLN A 619 -10.40 10.55 17.22
C GLN A 619 -9.86 9.87 15.95
N VAL A 620 -8.53 9.74 15.81
CA VAL A 620 -7.88 9.01 14.72
C VAL A 620 -7.98 7.49 14.91
N GLU A 621 -7.87 7.03 16.15
CA GLU A 621 -7.83 5.61 16.53
C GLU A 621 -9.24 4.99 16.77
N HIS A 622 -10.24 5.78 17.18
CA HIS A 622 -11.63 5.30 17.39
C HIS A 622 -12.34 4.86 16.11
N THR A 623 -11.91 5.39 14.97
CA THR A 623 -12.66 5.28 13.72
C THR A 623 -12.19 4.15 12.80
N THR A 624 -11.29 3.30 13.28
CA THR A 624 -10.71 2.16 12.56
C THR A 624 -10.77 0.86 13.37
N SER A 625 -11.38 0.88 14.56
CA SER A 625 -11.66 -0.32 15.38
C SER A 625 -12.88 -1.08 14.87
#